data_AF-A0A8S1KDA4-F1
#
_entry.id   AF-A0A8S1KDA4-F1
#
_cell.length_a   1.000
_cell.length_b   1.000
_cell.length_c   1.000
_cell.angle_alpha   90.00
_cell.angle_beta   90.00
_cell.angle_gamma   90.00
#
_symmetry.space_group_name_H-M   'P 1'
#
loop_
_entity.id
_entity.type
_entity.pdbx_description
1 polymer ?
#
loop_
_entity_poly.entity_id
_entity_poly.type
_entity_poly.pdbx_seq_one_letter_code
_entity_poly.pdbx_strand_id
1 'polypeptide(L)'
;MIKFTLWKFGQWDNDQFYVHIDDEQVYKQTFQMLDGLSICGDCKPGYGQKLVNIEIIQKHKKNEMTVKFSSSLKQDPEDQSWGIRDFFAFVAECPKFCKSCFGSGDNECLKCEETHQLIEGKCVNKDDWFILSKEFNEPSSFKKIKEWQIDNIDPIQSEVDTSPITQCGKDISIVGGYKILAKKSQVSKIYTNIPAHNFLRLRITMYKIDRWDGEELLILGDNKQIWSQLLGWNDPGQSNICGDPKSPWKERIMFIDQVIEHNKDEFKLTITSTLQVTADIASWGFRDLMILYSPIKECITVFSECNYQGEQGQICDNVEELNKFDFHIKSMQIPEGLKFVGFKNAQFKGDRVEYTTNQKCLEDIQYSFIQRL
;
A
#
# COMPACT_ATOMS: atom_id res chain seq x y z
N MET A 1 0.35 8.73 -26.63
CA MET A 1 -0.58 8.59 -27.76
C MET A 1 -0.79 9.96 -28.37
N ILE A 2 -0.77 10.08 -29.70
CA ILE A 2 -1.21 11.29 -30.40
C ILE A 2 -2.38 10.98 -31.31
N LYS A 3 -3.35 11.89 -31.37
CA LYS A 3 -4.50 11.84 -32.29
C LYS A 3 -4.59 13.13 -33.06
N PHE A 4 -4.87 13.06 -34.35
CA PHE A 4 -5.12 14.24 -35.16
C PHE A 4 -5.87 13.83 -36.43
N THR A 5 -6.48 14.81 -37.09
CA THR A 5 -7.06 14.61 -38.42
C THR A 5 -6.16 15.25 -39.46
N LEU A 6 -5.61 14.44 -40.35
CA LEU A 6 -4.94 14.90 -41.57
C LEU A 6 -5.98 15.31 -42.60
N TRP A 7 -5.76 16.46 -43.23
CA TRP A 7 -6.50 16.94 -44.38
C TRP A 7 -5.59 16.91 -45.59
N LYS A 8 -5.88 16.00 -46.51
CA LYS A 8 -5.31 16.03 -47.86
C LYS A 8 -6.09 17.06 -48.69
N PHE A 9 -5.36 17.93 -49.39
CA PHE A 9 -5.90 18.81 -50.43
C PHE A 9 -5.17 18.60 -51.76
N GLY A 10 -5.92 18.72 -52.86
CA GLY A 10 -5.36 18.71 -54.20
C GLY A 10 -4.94 17.32 -54.69
N GLN A 11 -4.06 17.29 -55.69
CA GLN A 11 -3.73 16.11 -56.47
C GLN A 11 -2.51 15.38 -55.91
N TRP A 12 -2.73 14.35 -55.10
CA TRP A 12 -1.65 13.49 -54.62
C TRP A 12 -1.60 12.25 -55.49
N ASP A 13 -0.46 11.93 -56.09
CA ASP A 13 -0.31 10.74 -56.95
C ASP A 13 0.90 9.92 -56.50
N ASN A 14 0.60 8.85 -55.75
CA ASN A 14 1.60 8.06 -55.03
C ASN A 14 2.44 8.88 -54.02
N ASP A 15 1.94 10.05 -53.65
CA ASP A 15 2.52 10.91 -52.63
C ASP A 15 2.19 10.42 -51.21
N GLN A 16 3.09 10.72 -50.29
CA GLN A 16 3.10 10.15 -48.94
C GLN A 16 3.08 11.25 -47.89
N PHE A 17 2.36 10.99 -46.81
CA PHE A 17 2.41 11.75 -45.57
C PHE A 17 3.15 10.93 -44.51
N TYR A 18 4.04 11.59 -43.76
CA TYR A 18 4.87 10.97 -42.74
C TYR A 18 4.70 11.68 -41.40
N VAL A 19 4.70 10.89 -40.32
CA VAL A 19 4.83 11.40 -38.96
C VAL A 19 6.07 10.79 -38.34
N HIS A 20 6.91 11.65 -37.76
CA HIS A 20 8.05 11.23 -36.95
C HIS A 20 7.86 11.69 -35.51
N ILE A 21 8.23 10.84 -34.56
CA ILE A 21 8.35 11.19 -33.14
C ILE A 21 9.81 10.96 -32.77
N ASP A 22 10.50 12.01 -32.30
CA ASP A 22 11.92 11.95 -31.94
C ASP A 22 12.80 11.33 -33.06
N ASP A 23 12.58 11.77 -34.29
CA ASP A 23 13.24 11.29 -35.52
C ASP A 23 12.91 9.84 -35.94
N GLU A 24 12.13 9.09 -35.15
CA GLU A 24 11.60 7.77 -35.52
C GLU A 24 10.33 7.94 -36.37
N GLN A 25 10.30 7.34 -37.58
CA GLN A 25 9.10 7.34 -38.42
C GLN A 25 8.03 6.39 -37.85
N VAL A 26 7.03 6.96 -37.17
CA VAL A 26 5.97 6.22 -36.50
C VAL A 26 4.72 6.00 -37.36
N TYR A 27 4.58 6.76 -38.45
CA TYR A 27 3.44 6.62 -39.36
C TYR A 27 3.78 7.05 -40.78
N LYS A 28 3.14 6.35 -41.74
CA LYS A 28 3.24 6.63 -43.16
C LYS A 28 1.94 6.24 -43.85
N GLN A 29 1.41 7.13 -44.70
CA GLN A 29 0.29 6.80 -45.58
C GLN A 29 0.51 7.35 -46.98
N THR A 30 0.22 6.53 -47.99
CA THR A 30 0.23 6.90 -49.41
C THR A 30 -1.17 7.31 -49.84
N PHE A 31 -1.28 8.35 -50.66
CA PHE A 31 -2.54 8.82 -51.26
C PHE A 31 -2.49 8.72 -52.78
N GLN A 32 -3.64 8.44 -53.36
CA GLN A 32 -3.85 8.31 -54.80
C GLN A 32 -4.64 9.51 -55.35
N MET A 33 -4.56 9.73 -56.66
CA MET A 33 -5.13 10.92 -57.28
C MET A 33 -6.65 11.04 -57.04
N LEU A 34 -7.36 9.91 -57.03
CA LEU A 34 -8.80 9.84 -56.85
C LEU A 34 -9.23 9.70 -55.37
N ASP A 35 -8.32 9.81 -54.41
CA ASP A 35 -8.65 9.77 -52.99
C ASP A 35 -9.36 11.06 -52.53
N GLY A 36 -10.59 10.92 -52.04
CA GLY A 36 -11.33 11.97 -51.35
C GLY A 36 -12.65 12.36 -52.01
N LEU A 37 -13.29 13.38 -51.46
CA LEU A 37 -14.53 13.99 -51.96
C LEU A 37 -14.29 15.48 -52.24
N SER A 38 -15.07 16.06 -53.15
CA SER A 38 -15.03 17.50 -53.40
C SER A 38 -15.85 18.22 -52.32
N ILE A 39 -15.18 18.56 -51.22
CA ILE A 39 -15.79 19.21 -50.05
C ILE A 39 -15.64 20.73 -50.13
N CYS A 40 -14.45 21.23 -50.50
CA CYS A 40 -14.15 22.66 -50.62
C CYS A 40 -12.88 22.90 -51.46
N GLY A 41 -12.74 24.06 -52.11
CA GLY A 41 -11.61 24.36 -53.01
C GLY A 41 -11.90 24.05 -54.48
N ASP A 42 -10.87 23.68 -55.26
CA ASP A 42 -11.02 23.36 -56.69
C ASP A 42 -11.73 22.00 -56.88
N CYS A 43 -12.86 22.02 -57.60
CA CYS A 43 -13.75 20.86 -57.79
C CYS A 43 -13.37 19.99 -59.00
N LYS A 44 -12.17 20.16 -59.56
CA LYS A 44 -11.68 19.34 -60.68
C LYS A 44 -11.52 17.86 -60.28
N PRO A 45 -11.72 16.92 -61.23
CA PRO A 45 -11.42 15.51 -60.99
C PRO A 45 -9.97 15.31 -60.49
N GLY A 46 -9.81 14.58 -59.39
CA GLY A 46 -8.51 14.33 -58.76
C GLY A 46 -8.08 15.33 -57.68
N TYR A 47 -8.81 16.44 -57.50
CA TYR A 47 -8.53 17.43 -56.45
C TYR A 47 -9.28 17.18 -55.14
N GLY A 48 -9.84 15.97 -54.96
CA GLY A 48 -10.67 15.62 -53.82
C GLY A 48 -9.95 15.79 -52.48
N GLN A 49 -10.68 16.28 -51.48
CA GLN A 49 -10.21 16.37 -50.10
C GLN A 49 -10.51 15.07 -49.36
N LYS A 50 -9.52 14.61 -48.60
CA LYS A 50 -9.66 13.41 -47.77
C LYS A 50 -9.27 13.76 -46.34
N LEU A 51 -10.20 13.50 -45.43
CA LEU A 51 -9.94 13.55 -44.00
C LEU A 51 -9.52 12.17 -43.54
N VAL A 52 -8.42 12.09 -42.81
CA VAL A 52 -7.93 10.84 -42.22
C VAL A 52 -7.72 11.08 -40.74
N ASN A 53 -8.49 10.40 -39.90
CA ASN A 53 -8.26 10.37 -38.47
C ASN A 53 -7.09 9.42 -38.20
N ILE A 54 -6.03 9.96 -37.62
CA ILE A 54 -4.78 9.24 -37.36
C ILE A 54 -4.61 9.16 -35.84
N GLU A 55 -4.39 7.94 -35.35
CA GLU A 55 -4.09 7.65 -33.95
C GLU A 55 -2.80 6.83 -33.90
N ILE A 56 -1.82 7.34 -33.14
CA ILE A 56 -0.50 6.73 -33.01
C ILE A 56 -0.21 6.51 -31.52
N ILE A 57 0.11 5.26 -31.18
CA ILE A 57 0.57 4.85 -29.85
C ILE A 57 2.07 4.56 -29.96
N GLN A 58 2.87 5.47 -29.40
CA GLN A 58 4.34 5.34 -29.37
C GLN A 58 4.81 5.21 -27.91
N LYS A 59 5.71 4.24 -27.66
CA LYS A 59 6.40 4.13 -26.37
C LYS A 59 7.45 5.24 -26.28
N HIS A 60 7.46 5.98 -25.17
CA HIS A 60 8.29 7.15 -25.01
C HIS A 60 8.79 7.24 -23.56
N LYS A 61 10.06 7.62 -23.36
CA LYS A 61 10.71 7.67 -22.03
C LYS A 61 11.29 9.03 -21.66
N LYS A 62 11.51 9.90 -22.65
CA LYS A 62 12.08 11.23 -22.41
C LYS A 62 10.99 12.14 -21.82
N ASN A 63 11.44 13.17 -21.12
CA ASN A 63 10.60 14.23 -20.57
C ASN A 63 10.16 15.28 -21.61
N GLU A 64 10.66 15.18 -22.84
CA GLU A 64 10.28 16.00 -24.00
C GLU A 64 10.02 15.10 -25.20
N MET A 65 9.07 15.47 -26.05
CA MET A 65 8.71 14.72 -27.26
C MET A 65 8.59 15.69 -28.44
N THR A 66 9.28 15.42 -29.54
CA THR A 66 9.15 16.21 -30.77
C THR A 66 8.32 15.45 -31.81
N VAL A 67 7.21 16.04 -32.26
CA VAL A 67 6.37 15.49 -33.33
C VAL A 67 6.60 16.28 -34.62
N LYS A 68 7.00 15.59 -35.69
CA LYS A 68 7.25 16.18 -37.00
C LYS A 68 6.31 15.60 -38.06
N PHE A 69 5.54 16.49 -38.67
CA PHE A 69 4.69 16.19 -39.82
C PHE A 69 5.41 16.58 -41.12
N SER A 70 5.35 15.74 -42.13
CA SER A 70 5.97 16.02 -43.43
C SER A 70 5.30 15.25 -44.56
N SER A 71 5.60 15.61 -45.80
CA SER A 71 5.05 14.96 -46.99
C SER A 71 6.09 14.83 -48.10
N SER A 72 5.83 13.93 -49.07
CA SER A 72 6.66 13.77 -50.27
C SER A 72 6.26 14.68 -51.44
N LEU A 73 5.32 15.61 -51.23
CA LEU A 73 4.78 16.49 -52.25
C LEU A 73 5.89 17.30 -52.94
N LYS A 74 5.69 17.54 -54.24
CA LYS A 74 6.68 18.18 -55.11
C LYS A 74 6.13 19.41 -55.83
N GLN A 75 4.81 19.57 -55.85
CA GLN A 75 4.15 20.70 -56.51
C GLN A 75 3.88 21.83 -55.52
N ASP A 76 3.50 22.98 -56.09
CA ASP A 76 3.16 24.16 -55.31
C ASP A 76 1.89 23.95 -54.46
N PRO A 77 1.74 24.68 -53.32
CA PRO A 77 0.61 24.52 -52.40
C PRO A 77 -0.78 24.69 -53.02
N GLU A 78 -0.87 25.36 -54.17
CA GLU A 78 -2.10 25.53 -54.95
C GLU A 78 -2.60 24.20 -55.55
N ASP A 79 -1.67 23.31 -55.92
CA ASP A 79 -1.97 21.99 -56.49
C ASP A 79 -1.89 20.86 -55.45
N GLN A 80 -0.96 20.97 -54.51
CA GLN A 80 -0.66 19.94 -53.52
C GLN A 80 -0.45 20.55 -52.13
N SER A 81 -1.41 20.35 -51.24
CA SER A 81 -1.29 20.84 -49.87
C SER A 81 -1.92 19.89 -48.87
N TRP A 82 -1.57 20.09 -47.61
CA TRP A 82 -2.18 19.41 -46.48
C TRP A 82 -2.28 20.32 -45.27
N GLY A 83 -3.23 20.00 -44.40
CA GLY A 83 -3.35 20.59 -43.09
C GLY A 83 -3.58 19.52 -42.04
N ILE A 84 -3.43 19.90 -40.78
CA ILE A 84 -3.84 19.08 -39.65
C ILE A 84 -4.84 19.86 -38.81
N ARG A 85 -5.77 19.14 -38.18
CA ARG A 85 -6.67 19.69 -37.17
C ARG A 85 -6.86 18.71 -36.02
N ASP A 86 -7.41 19.21 -34.92
CA ASP A 86 -7.79 18.39 -33.76
C ASP A 86 -6.61 17.56 -33.22
N PHE A 87 -5.44 18.19 -33.08
CA PHE A 87 -4.25 17.54 -32.53
C PHE A 87 -4.36 17.42 -31.00
N PHE A 88 -4.38 16.18 -30.52
CA PHE A 88 -4.34 15.82 -29.12
C PHE A 88 -3.12 14.97 -28.83
N ALA A 89 -2.38 15.31 -27.77
CA ALA A 89 -1.32 14.48 -27.23
C ALA A 89 -1.73 14.01 -25.84
N PHE A 90 -1.82 12.69 -25.67
CA PHE A 90 -2.13 12.03 -24.41
C PHE A 90 -0.87 11.35 -23.88
N VAL A 91 -0.52 11.64 -22.64
CA VAL A 91 0.52 10.93 -21.90
C VAL A 91 -0.16 9.83 -21.10
N ALA A 92 0.31 8.59 -21.25
CA ALA A 92 -0.05 7.51 -20.35
C ALA A 92 0.93 7.57 -19.18
N GLU A 93 0.42 7.91 -18.00
CA GLU A 93 1.22 7.90 -16.77
C GLU A 93 1.45 6.47 -16.31
N CYS A 94 2.57 6.25 -15.63
CA CYS A 94 2.75 4.99 -14.94
C CYS A 94 1.68 4.80 -13.86
N PRO A 95 1.32 3.55 -13.54
CA PRO A 95 0.43 3.24 -12.43
C PRO A 95 0.91 3.87 -11.12
N LYS A 96 -0.01 4.11 -10.18
CA LYS A 96 0.35 4.74 -8.90
C LYS A 96 1.47 3.97 -8.21
N PHE A 97 2.41 4.72 -7.62
CA PHE A 97 3.58 4.19 -6.91
C PHE A 97 4.56 3.41 -7.79
N CYS A 98 4.44 3.51 -9.11
CA CYS A 98 5.36 2.92 -10.07
C CYS A 98 6.36 3.98 -10.57
N LYS A 99 7.64 3.83 -10.20
CA LYS A 99 8.74 4.70 -10.67
C LYS A 99 9.05 4.51 -12.16
N SER A 100 8.83 3.31 -12.71
CA SER A 100 9.00 3.05 -14.14
C SER A 100 8.09 1.92 -14.61
N CYS A 101 7.42 2.12 -15.75
CA CYS A 101 6.43 1.21 -16.31
C CYS A 101 6.67 0.98 -17.82
N PHE A 102 6.02 -0.03 -18.39
CA PHE A 102 5.94 -0.22 -19.86
C PHE A 102 4.56 0.14 -20.44
N GLY A 103 3.60 0.47 -19.58
CA GLY A 103 2.27 0.97 -19.92
C GLY A 103 1.54 1.45 -18.67
N SER A 104 0.25 1.77 -18.81
CA SER A 104 -0.58 2.35 -17.74
C SER A 104 -1.51 1.34 -17.05
N GLY A 105 -1.50 0.07 -17.47
CA GLY A 105 -2.23 -0.98 -16.79
C GLY A 105 -1.67 -1.24 -15.38
N ASP A 106 -2.53 -1.60 -14.43
CA ASP A 106 -2.16 -1.76 -13.02
C ASP A 106 -1.03 -2.79 -12.77
N ASN A 107 -0.81 -3.70 -13.72
CA ASN A 107 0.25 -4.72 -13.70
C ASN A 107 1.40 -4.44 -14.69
N GLU A 108 1.48 -3.24 -15.26
CA GLU A 108 2.52 -2.88 -16.25
C GLU A 108 3.71 -2.12 -15.64
N CYS A 109 3.90 -2.26 -14.32
CA CYS A 109 5.03 -1.67 -13.61
C CYS A 109 6.30 -2.52 -13.71
N LEU A 110 7.44 -1.86 -13.95
CA LEU A 110 8.77 -2.47 -13.95
C LEU A 110 9.54 -2.20 -12.65
N LYS A 111 9.24 -1.10 -11.95
CA LYS A 111 9.91 -0.71 -10.71
C LYS A 111 9.02 0.16 -9.85
N CYS A 112 8.83 -0.24 -8.59
CA CYS A 112 8.04 0.51 -7.63
C CYS A 112 8.82 1.61 -6.92
N GLU A 113 8.08 2.54 -6.32
CA GLU A 113 8.58 3.41 -5.26
C GLU A 113 9.05 2.60 -4.04
N GLU A 114 9.90 3.20 -3.21
CA GLU A 114 10.58 2.48 -2.10
C GLU A 114 9.61 1.91 -1.06
N THR A 115 8.43 2.52 -0.91
CA THR A 115 7.33 2.12 -0.02
C THR A 115 6.55 0.91 -0.53
N HIS A 116 6.78 0.46 -1.77
CA HIS A 116 6.02 -0.61 -2.41
C HIS A 116 6.93 -1.74 -2.89
N GLN A 117 6.39 -2.96 -2.90
CA GLN A 117 7.01 -4.14 -3.49
C GLN A 117 6.36 -4.44 -4.84
N LEU A 118 7.17 -4.79 -5.82
CA LEU A 118 6.68 -5.22 -7.13
C LEU A 118 6.26 -6.68 -7.05
N ILE A 119 4.97 -6.95 -7.29
CA ILE A 119 4.38 -8.30 -7.31
C ILE A 119 3.58 -8.41 -8.62
N GLU A 120 3.99 -9.31 -9.52
CA GLU A 120 3.31 -9.53 -10.82
C GLU A 120 3.10 -8.24 -11.63
N GLY A 121 4.10 -7.36 -11.63
CA GLY A 121 4.01 -6.08 -12.35
C GLY A 121 3.13 -5.01 -11.68
N LYS A 122 2.57 -5.28 -10.50
CA LYS A 122 1.82 -4.32 -9.67
C LYS A 122 2.65 -3.85 -8.48
N CYS A 123 2.54 -2.57 -8.13
CA CYS A 123 3.12 -2.05 -6.89
C CYS A 123 2.17 -2.23 -5.71
N VAL A 124 2.56 -3.07 -4.76
CA VAL A 124 1.79 -3.36 -3.54
C VAL A 124 2.49 -2.72 -2.35
N ASN A 125 1.72 -2.04 -1.49
CA ASN A 125 2.26 -1.35 -0.33
C ASN A 125 2.93 -2.34 0.63
N LYS A 126 4.13 -2.02 1.11
CA LYS A 126 4.84 -2.81 2.14
C LYS A 126 4.19 -2.67 3.52
N ASP A 127 3.30 -1.69 3.71
CA ASP A 127 2.87 -1.16 5.01
C ASP A 127 1.35 -1.21 5.29
N ASP A 128 0.58 -2.15 4.74
CA ASP A 128 -0.83 -2.30 5.16
C ASP A 128 -0.90 -2.95 6.56
N TRP A 129 -0.70 -2.13 7.59
CA TRP A 129 -0.78 -2.48 9.00
C TRP A 129 -2.21 -2.32 9.54
N PHE A 130 -2.79 -3.40 10.04
CA PHE A 130 -4.11 -3.41 10.66
C PHE A 130 -3.98 -3.38 12.18
N ILE A 131 -4.79 -2.59 12.87
CA ILE A 131 -4.74 -2.49 14.33
C ILE A 131 -5.28 -3.80 14.92
N LEU A 132 -4.42 -4.56 15.59
CA LEU A 132 -4.81 -5.70 16.43
C LEU A 132 -5.30 -5.21 17.79
N SER A 133 -4.52 -4.32 18.43
CA SER A 133 -4.90 -3.70 19.69
C SER A 133 -4.41 -2.26 19.78
N LYS A 134 -5.18 -1.43 20.49
CA LYS A 134 -4.86 -0.06 20.89
C LYS A 134 -5.30 0.13 22.34
N GLU A 135 -4.36 0.45 23.21
CA GLU A 135 -4.52 0.47 24.67
C GLU A 135 -3.78 1.66 25.30
N PHE A 136 -4.28 2.13 26.44
CA PHE A 136 -3.64 3.19 27.26
C PHE A 136 -3.42 4.52 26.53
N ASN A 137 -4.22 4.84 25.52
CA ASN A 137 -4.13 6.09 24.77
C ASN A 137 -5.15 7.16 25.23
N GLU A 138 -6.17 6.75 25.97
CA GLU A 138 -7.25 7.60 26.47
C GLU A 138 -7.78 7.10 27.83
N PRO A 139 -8.42 7.95 28.66
CA PRO A 139 -8.81 7.58 30.03
C PRO A 139 -9.64 6.29 30.13
N SER A 140 -10.59 6.07 29.22
CA SER A 140 -11.42 4.84 29.11
C SER A 140 -10.58 3.58 28.90
N SER A 141 -9.51 3.67 28.11
CA SER A 141 -8.66 2.54 27.73
C SER A 141 -7.83 1.99 28.89
N PHE A 142 -7.61 2.75 29.96
CA PHE A 142 -6.87 2.29 31.14
C PHE A 142 -7.59 1.19 31.93
N LYS A 143 -8.89 1.00 31.73
CA LYS A 143 -9.63 -0.14 32.31
C LYS A 143 -9.11 -1.50 31.80
N LYS A 144 -8.49 -1.53 30.61
CA LYS A 144 -7.88 -2.74 30.01
C LYS A 144 -6.71 -3.29 30.82
N ILE A 145 -6.17 -2.53 31.79
CA ILE A 145 -5.09 -3.03 32.65
C ILE A 145 -5.48 -4.30 33.42
N LYS A 146 -6.78 -4.57 33.60
CA LYS A 146 -7.29 -5.82 34.19
C LYS A 146 -7.03 -7.06 33.33
N GLU A 147 -6.76 -6.88 32.04
CA GLU A 147 -6.41 -7.94 31.09
C GLU A 147 -4.90 -8.22 31.07
N TRP A 148 -4.10 -7.43 31.80
CA TRP A 148 -2.65 -7.59 31.89
C TRP A 148 -2.28 -8.29 33.19
N GLN A 149 -1.28 -9.17 33.11
CA GLN A 149 -0.62 -9.73 34.28
C GLN A 149 0.49 -8.78 34.73
N ILE A 150 0.46 -8.40 36.01
CA ILE A 150 1.50 -7.58 36.64
C ILE A 150 2.11 -8.38 37.78
N ASP A 151 3.37 -8.75 37.63
CA ASP A 151 4.14 -9.45 38.64
C ASP A 151 5.03 -8.45 39.38
N ASN A 152 5.06 -8.54 40.72
CA ASN A 152 5.87 -7.73 41.62
C ASN A 152 5.65 -6.21 41.48
N ILE A 153 4.54 -5.72 42.01
CA ILE A 153 4.35 -4.28 42.29
C ILE A 153 5.15 -3.95 43.57
N ASP A 154 5.91 -2.86 43.55
CA ASP A 154 6.70 -2.46 44.71
C ASP A 154 5.79 -2.09 45.91
N PRO A 155 5.94 -2.75 47.09
CA PRO A 155 4.96 -2.72 48.17
C PRO A 155 4.95 -1.44 49.04
N ILE A 156 5.53 -0.32 48.62
CA ILE A 156 5.50 0.93 49.43
C ILE A 156 4.07 1.50 49.64
N GLN A 157 3.03 0.87 49.09
CA GLN A 157 1.62 1.19 49.39
C GLN A 157 0.79 -0.03 49.86
N SER A 158 1.28 -0.78 50.85
CA SER A 158 0.60 -1.96 51.40
C SER A 158 -0.73 -1.72 52.14
N GLU A 159 -1.42 -0.58 51.99
CA GLU A 159 -2.69 -0.30 52.71
C GLU A 159 -3.82 0.36 51.90
N VAL A 160 -3.66 0.57 50.59
CA VAL A 160 -4.73 1.10 49.73
C VAL A 160 -4.73 0.31 48.44
N ASP A 161 -5.92 -0.03 47.92
CA ASP A 161 -6.14 -0.65 46.61
C ASP A 161 -5.32 0.09 45.53
N THR A 162 -4.11 -0.39 45.26
CA THR A 162 -3.13 0.35 44.46
C THR A 162 -3.50 0.20 43.00
N SER A 163 -4.15 1.22 42.44
CA SER A 163 -4.30 1.34 41.00
C SER A 163 -2.92 1.24 40.35
N PRO A 164 -2.68 0.32 39.39
CA PRO A 164 -1.41 0.20 38.66
C PRO A 164 -1.25 1.34 37.62
N ILE A 165 -1.86 2.50 37.87
CA ILE A 165 -1.94 3.64 36.96
C ILE A 165 -1.49 4.87 37.75
N THR A 166 -0.45 5.53 37.24
CA THR A 166 0.03 6.82 37.78
C THR A 166 -0.50 7.97 36.93
N GLN A 167 -0.97 9.04 37.59
CA GLN A 167 -1.23 10.32 36.94
C GLN A 167 0.03 11.19 36.98
N CYS A 168 0.58 11.46 35.81
CA CYS A 168 1.70 12.36 35.57
C CYS A 168 1.18 13.76 35.20
N GLY A 169 1.61 14.80 35.91
CA GLY A 169 1.14 16.16 35.67
C GLY A 169 -0.39 16.28 35.76
N LYS A 170 -1.00 17.09 34.88
CA LYS A 170 -2.46 17.31 34.88
C LYS A 170 -3.22 16.26 34.07
N ASP A 171 -2.76 15.93 32.87
CA ASP A 171 -3.57 15.22 31.86
C ASP A 171 -2.92 13.95 31.29
N ILE A 172 -1.86 13.44 31.92
CA ILE A 172 -1.14 12.25 31.46
C ILE A 172 -1.38 11.12 32.46
N SER A 173 -1.97 10.02 32.03
CA SER A 173 -1.98 8.76 32.77
C SER A 173 -1.03 7.77 32.12
N ILE A 174 -0.36 6.95 32.93
CA ILE A 174 0.51 5.86 32.48
C ILE A 174 0.21 4.60 33.31
N VAL A 175 0.41 3.43 32.71
CA VAL A 175 0.50 2.17 33.45
C VAL A 175 1.85 2.11 34.13
N GLY A 176 1.89 1.65 35.39
CA GLY A 176 3.06 1.72 36.23
C GLY A 176 3.35 3.15 36.67
N GLY A 177 4.63 3.51 36.75
CA GLY A 177 5.07 4.82 37.18
C GLY A 177 5.71 4.84 38.57
N TYR A 178 5.88 6.05 39.09
CA TYR A 178 6.54 6.32 40.38
C TYR A 178 5.93 5.48 41.50
N LYS A 179 6.79 4.75 42.24
CA LYS A 179 6.39 3.81 43.31
C LYS A 179 5.59 2.58 42.89
N ILE A 180 5.51 2.24 41.59
CA ILE A 180 4.74 1.07 41.11
C ILE A 180 5.64 -0.01 40.49
N LEU A 181 6.30 0.26 39.37
CA LEU A 181 7.09 -0.73 38.63
C LEU A 181 8.59 -0.43 38.73
N ALA A 182 9.34 -1.36 39.31
CA ALA A 182 10.78 -1.24 39.53
C ALA A 182 11.46 -2.62 39.57
N LYS A 183 12.19 -2.92 40.65
CA LYS A 183 12.92 -4.18 40.83
C LYS A 183 11.99 -5.39 40.73
N LYS A 184 12.38 -6.36 39.89
CA LYS A 184 11.65 -7.61 39.63
C LYS A 184 10.25 -7.43 39.03
N SER A 185 9.82 -6.19 38.76
CA SER A 185 8.51 -5.93 38.17
C SER A 185 8.47 -6.42 36.73
N GLN A 186 7.37 -7.05 36.37
CA GLN A 186 7.10 -7.50 35.01
C GLN A 186 5.63 -7.26 34.69
N VAL A 187 5.37 -6.75 33.49
CA VAL A 187 4.00 -6.57 32.98
C VAL A 187 3.88 -7.34 31.68
N SER A 188 2.88 -8.21 31.56
CA SER A 188 2.70 -9.04 30.37
C SER A 188 1.24 -9.21 29.96
N LYS A 189 1.03 -9.46 28.66
CA LYS A 189 -0.26 -9.77 28.06
C LYS A 189 -0.10 -10.76 26.92
N ILE A 190 -1.06 -11.66 26.80
CA ILE A 190 -1.16 -12.62 25.70
C ILE A 190 -2.27 -12.13 24.77
N TYR A 191 -1.94 -11.93 23.49
CA TYR A 191 -2.89 -11.67 22.42
C TYR A 191 -3.17 -12.98 21.70
N THR A 192 -4.43 -13.36 21.55
CA THR A 192 -4.85 -14.61 20.90
C THR A 192 -5.75 -14.33 19.70
N ASN A 193 -5.99 -15.34 18.85
CA ASN A 193 -6.80 -15.25 17.64
C ASN A 193 -6.30 -14.17 16.68
N ILE A 194 -4.99 -13.99 16.57
CA ILE A 194 -4.39 -13.03 15.63
C ILE A 194 -4.58 -13.58 14.21
N PRO A 195 -5.17 -12.81 13.28
CA PRO A 195 -5.35 -13.26 11.90
C PRO A 195 -4.01 -13.64 11.25
N ALA A 196 -4.03 -14.54 10.27
CA ALA A 196 -2.82 -14.99 9.57
C ALA A 196 -1.96 -13.81 9.10
N HIS A 197 -0.69 -13.78 9.51
CA HIS A 197 0.26 -12.69 9.27
C HIS A 197 1.69 -13.23 9.21
N ASN A 198 2.62 -12.42 8.70
CA ASN A 198 4.06 -12.71 8.75
C ASN A 198 4.83 -11.75 9.69
N PHE A 199 4.20 -10.63 10.04
CA PHE A 199 4.81 -9.59 10.86
C PHE A 199 3.80 -8.97 11.81
N LEU A 200 4.29 -8.64 13.01
CA LEU A 200 3.65 -7.73 13.95
C LEU A 200 4.43 -6.42 13.99
N ARG A 201 3.76 -5.34 14.38
CA ARG A 201 4.38 -4.05 14.71
C ARG A 201 3.93 -3.59 16.08
N LEU A 202 4.89 -3.38 16.97
CA LEU A 202 4.68 -2.78 18.29
C LEU A 202 4.96 -1.29 18.21
N ARG A 203 4.00 -0.47 18.64
CA ARG A 203 4.22 0.93 18.99
C ARG A 203 3.87 1.16 20.45
N ILE A 204 4.73 1.83 21.19
CA ILE A 204 4.52 2.09 22.63
C ILE A 204 5.34 3.29 23.09
N THR A 205 4.77 4.09 24.00
CA THR A 205 5.49 5.16 24.69
C THR A 205 5.95 4.67 26.06
N MET A 206 7.26 4.64 26.31
CA MET A 206 7.88 4.23 27.57
C MET A 206 8.39 5.44 28.37
N TYR A 207 8.32 5.33 29.68
CA TYR A 207 8.75 6.35 30.64
C TYR A 207 9.81 5.75 31.56
N LYS A 208 11.00 6.34 31.55
CA LYS A 208 12.02 6.16 32.58
C LYS A 208 11.82 7.25 33.62
N ILE A 209 11.67 6.86 34.88
CA ILE A 209 11.36 7.76 36.00
C ILE A 209 12.46 7.73 37.06
N ASP A 210 12.80 8.91 37.56
CA ASP A 210 13.82 9.15 38.59
C ASP A 210 15.22 8.62 38.22
N ARG A 211 15.97 8.06 39.17
CA ARG A 211 17.40 7.79 39.03
C ARG A 211 17.64 6.35 38.60
N TRP A 212 18.14 6.20 37.38
CA TRP A 212 18.72 4.95 36.88
C TRP A 212 20.24 5.09 36.87
N ASP A 213 20.97 4.00 37.05
CA ASP A 213 22.43 3.93 37.18
C ASP A 213 23.03 2.81 36.31
N GLY A 214 22.57 2.74 35.05
CA GLY A 214 23.04 1.76 34.08
C GLY A 214 22.20 0.47 34.06
N GLU A 215 20.93 0.54 34.45
CA GLU A 215 19.99 -0.55 34.27
C GLU A 215 19.32 -0.50 32.89
N GLU A 216 18.79 -1.65 32.47
CA GLU A 216 18.22 -1.85 31.16
C GLU A 216 16.70 -1.98 31.26
N LEU A 217 15.98 -1.31 30.37
CA LEU A 217 14.55 -1.50 30.15
C LEU A 217 14.38 -2.42 28.93
N LEU A 218 13.55 -3.45 29.05
CA LEU A 218 13.40 -4.51 28.05
C LEU A 218 11.95 -4.71 27.66
N ILE A 219 11.75 -4.97 26.36
CA ILE A 219 10.50 -5.46 25.79
C ILE A 219 10.77 -6.79 25.10
N LEU A 220 10.03 -7.81 25.50
CA LEU A 220 10.14 -9.17 24.99
C LEU A 220 8.84 -9.56 24.26
N GLY A 221 8.99 -10.26 23.13
CA GLY A 221 7.92 -10.92 22.40
C GLY A 221 8.18 -12.41 22.40
N ASP A 222 7.23 -13.21 22.87
CA ASP A 222 7.38 -14.66 23.02
C ASP A 222 8.68 -15.05 23.77
N ASN A 223 9.01 -14.29 24.81
CA ASN A 223 10.23 -14.42 25.61
C ASN A 223 11.56 -14.14 24.87
N LYS A 224 11.51 -13.60 23.65
CA LYS A 224 12.67 -13.09 22.90
C LYS A 224 12.74 -11.57 23.01
N GLN A 225 13.93 -11.01 23.16
CA GLN A 225 14.11 -9.56 23.19
C GLN A 225 13.77 -8.94 21.83
N ILE A 226 12.76 -8.05 21.81
CA ILE A 226 12.41 -7.22 20.65
C ILE A 226 13.17 -5.89 20.72
N TRP A 227 13.24 -5.32 21.93
CA TRP A 227 13.84 -4.03 22.16
C TRP A 227 14.43 -3.97 23.56
N SER A 228 15.56 -3.28 23.69
CA SER A 228 16.08 -2.90 24.99
C SER A 228 16.82 -1.58 24.91
N GLN A 229 16.99 -0.95 26.07
CA GLN A 229 17.82 0.24 26.19
C GLN A 229 18.46 0.34 27.57
N LEU A 230 19.77 0.56 27.59
CA LEU A 230 20.52 0.91 28.78
C LEU A 230 20.24 2.38 29.17
N LEU A 231 19.89 2.60 30.43
CA LEU A 231 19.47 3.91 30.94
C LEU A 231 20.30 4.28 32.17
N GLY A 232 20.83 5.50 32.18
CA GLY A 232 21.73 6.00 33.22
C GLY A 232 21.35 7.37 33.76
N TRP A 233 22.11 7.83 34.74
CA TRP A 233 21.89 9.10 35.42
C TRP A 233 22.13 10.33 34.53
N ASN A 234 22.98 10.17 33.51
CA ASN A 234 23.32 11.20 32.51
C ASN A 234 22.39 11.22 31.30
N ASP A 235 21.37 10.36 31.24
CA ASP A 235 20.41 10.45 30.14
C ASP A 235 19.68 11.80 30.20
N PRO A 236 19.58 12.53 29.08
CA PRO A 236 18.97 13.85 29.05
C PRO A 236 17.46 13.71 29.28
N GLY A 237 17.05 13.69 30.55
CA GLY A 237 15.65 13.67 30.92
C GLY A 237 14.99 14.98 30.45
N GLN A 238 13.82 14.83 29.86
CA GLN A 238 13.15 15.87 29.07
C GLN A 238 12.17 16.69 29.94
N SER A 239 11.71 16.14 31.06
CA SER A 239 10.60 16.69 31.84
C SER A 239 10.62 16.23 33.30
N ASN A 240 10.04 17.03 34.21
CA ASN A 240 9.66 16.60 35.57
C ASN A 240 8.12 16.61 35.63
N ILE A 241 7.52 15.59 35.04
CA ILE A 241 6.07 15.38 34.90
C ILE A 241 5.58 14.19 35.73
N CYS A 242 6.47 13.28 36.13
CA CYS A 242 6.10 12.05 36.82
C CYS A 242 7.25 11.51 37.67
N GLY A 243 7.12 11.42 38.99
CA GLY A 243 8.25 11.05 39.86
C GLY A 243 8.17 11.73 41.21
N ASP A 244 9.28 11.73 41.95
CA ASP A 244 9.39 12.58 43.14
C ASP A 244 9.53 14.06 42.74
N PRO A 245 8.58 14.95 43.12
CA PRO A 245 8.65 16.38 42.76
C PRO A 245 9.86 17.10 43.36
N LYS A 246 10.54 16.51 44.36
CA LYS A 246 11.76 17.06 44.98
C LYS A 246 13.04 16.52 44.35
N SER A 247 12.93 15.54 43.46
CA SER A 247 14.04 14.90 42.78
C SER A 247 14.65 15.82 41.72
N PRO A 248 15.99 15.89 41.63
CA PRO A 248 16.66 16.60 40.53
C PRO A 248 16.64 15.78 39.22
N TRP A 249 16.22 14.52 39.28
CA TRP A 249 16.21 13.61 38.15
C TRP A 249 15.00 13.88 37.28
N LYS A 250 15.21 13.90 35.96
CA LYS A 250 14.16 14.13 34.98
C LYS A 250 13.76 12.81 34.31
N GLU A 251 12.49 12.71 33.97
CA GLU A 251 11.95 11.58 33.22
C GLU A 251 12.43 11.63 31.77
N ARG A 252 12.61 10.44 31.20
CA ARG A 252 12.84 10.27 29.76
C ARG A 252 11.65 9.56 29.15
N ILE A 253 11.08 10.19 28.13
CA ILE A 253 9.99 9.65 27.31
C ILE A 253 10.61 9.04 26.05
N MET A 254 10.23 7.82 25.73
CA MET A 254 10.77 7.06 24.60
C MET A 254 9.62 6.54 23.74
N PHE A 255 9.66 6.85 22.46
CA PHE A 255 8.70 6.35 21.48
C PHE A 255 9.31 5.16 20.76
N ILE A 256 8.76 3.98 21.01
CA ILE A 256 9.28 2.72 20.47
C ILE A 256 8.36 2.29 19.33
N ASP A 257 8.96 1.97 18.18
CA ASP A 257 8.29 1.39 17.02
C ASP A 257 9.16 0.23 16.50
N GLN A 258 8.64 -0.99 16.56
CA GLN A 258 9.39 -2.21 16.25
C GLN A 258 8.56 -3.14 15.37
N VAL A 259 9.18 -3.66 14.31
CA VAL A 259 8.61 -4.71 13.45
C VAL A 259 9.19 -6.05 13.89
N ILE A 260 8.31 -7.03 14.08
CA ILE A 260 8.61 -8.33 14.67
C ILE A 260 8.19 -9.40 13.67
N GLU A 261 9.11 -10.29 13.29
CA GLU A 261 8.77 -11.50 12.54
C GLU A 261 7.93 -12.41 13.43
N HIS A 262 6.70 -12.68 13.00
CA HIS A 262 5.75 -13.46 13.78
C HIS A 262 4.62 -14.00 12.88
N ASN A 263 4.28 -15.27 13.06
CA ASN A 263 3.29 -15.97 12.23
C ASN A 263 2.36 -16.89 13.01
N LYS A 264 2.44 -16.90 14.34
CA LYS A 264 1.52 -17.65 15.20
C LYS A 264 0.25 -16.85 15.41
N ASP A 265 -0.83 -17.53 15.75
CA ASP A 265 -2.11 -16.95 16.14
C ASP A 265 -2.15 -16.40 17.58
N GLU A 266 -1.07 -16.62 18.35
CA GLU A 266 -0.87 -16.11 19.70
C GLU A 266 0.47 -15.36 19.80
N PHE A 267 0.48 -14.20 20.48
CA PHE A 267 1.68 -13.39 20.76
C PHE A 267 1.71 -12.96 22.23
N LYS A 268 2.81 -13.24 22.94
CA LYS A 268 3.02 -12.76 24.32
C LYS A 268 3.94 -11.54 24.34
N LEU A 269 3.42 -10.40 24.78
CA LEU A 269 4.20 -9.20 25.06
C LEU A 269 4.57 -9.14 26.54
N THR A 270 5.84 -8.90 26.85
CA THR A 270 6.35 -8.73 28.21
C THR A 270 7.24 -7.49 28.29
N ILE A 271 7.04 -6.65 29.30
CA ILE A 271 7.87 -5.48 29.60
C ILE A 271 8.48 -5.65 30.99
N THR A 272 9.79 -5.42 31.12
CA THR A 272 10.50 -5.56 32.40
C THR A 272 11.76 -4.70 32.42
N SER A 273 12.48 -4.69 33.55
CA SER A 273 13.74 -3.97 33.69
C SER A 273 14.74 -4.74 34.55
N THR A 274 16.02 -4.40 34.46
CA THR A 274 17.06 -4.95 35.34
C THR A 274 17.25 -4.19 36.66
N LEU A 275 16.33 -3.26 36.99
CA LEU A 275 16.36 -2.47 38.22
C LEU A 275 16.56 -3.34 39.47
N GLN A 276 17.43 -2.87 40.37
CA GLN A 276 17.74 -3.55 41.64
C GLN A 276 17.35 -2.75 42.88
N VAL A 277 16.77 -1.56 42.68
CA VAL A 277 16.30 -0.62 43.71
C VAL A 277 14.77 -0.55 43.73
N THR A 278 14.23 0.05 44.79
CA THR A 278 12.80 0.25 44.97
C THR A 278 12.24 1.36 44.07
N ALA A 279 10.93 1.34 43.85
CA ALA A 279 10.21 2.19 42.91
C ALA A 279 10.13 3.68 43.30
N ASP A 280 10.49 4.03 44.53
CA ASP A 280 10.70 5.42 44.98
C ASP A 280 12.05 6.00 44.54
N ILE A 281 13.02 5.14 44.16
CA ILE A 281 14.34 5.53 43.67
C ILE A 281 14.38 5.50 42.14
N ALA A 282 13.88 4.42 41.55
CA ALA A 282 13.89 4.21 40.10
C ALA A 282 12.65 3.44 39.69
N SER A 283 11.91 3.95 38.71
CA SER A 283 10.71 3.29 38.22
C SER A 283 10.52 3.49 36.73
N TRP A 284 9.54 2.79 36.18
CA TRP A 284 9.13 2.93 34.79
C TRP A 284 7.62 2.80 34.63
N GLY A 285 7.14 3.27 33.50
CA GLY A 285 5.75 3.10 33.09
C GLY A 285 5.60 3.24 31.59
N PHE A 286 4.37 3.05 31.10
CA PHE A 286 4.08 3.08 29.67
C PHE A 286 2.67 3.50 29.35
N ARG A 287 2.46 3.93 28.11
CA ARG A 287 1.15 4.28 27.55
C ARG A 287 1.18 4.24 26.01
N ASP A 288 0.04 4.52 25.39
CA ASP A 288 -0.13 4.57 23.93
C ASP A 288 0.34 3.29 23.23
N LEU A 289 0.01 2.13 23.80
CA LEU A 289 0.37 0.84 23.24
C LEU A 289 -0.51 0.52 22.03
N MET A 290 0.11 0.14 20.93
CA MET A 290 -0.53 -0.40 19.74
C MET A 290 0.21 -1.64 19.26
N ILE A 291 -0.55 -2.70 19.00
CA ILE A 291 -0.08 -3.85 18.21
C ILE A 291 -0.80 -3.80 16.88
N LEU A 292 -0.03 -3.87 15.80
CA LEU A 292 -0.54 -4.00 14.45
C LEU A 292 -0.06 -5.30 13.83
N TYR A 293 -0.83 -5.84 12.90
CA TYR A 293 -0.46 -7.02 12.13
C TYR A 293 -0.53 -6.71 10.64
N SER A 294 0.35 -7.35 9.87
CA SER A 294 0.30 -7.32 8.41
C SER A 294 -0.32 -8.63 7.92
N PRO A 295 -1.58 -8.64 7.44
CA PRO A 295 -2.23 -9.87 7.02
C PRO A 295 -1.47 -10.54 5.88
N ILE A 296 -1.41 -11.86 5.91
CA ILE A 296 -1.06 -12.63 4.73
C ILE A 296 -2.13 -12.30 3.68
N LYS A 297 -1.72 -11.82 2.51
CA LYS A 297 -2.65 -11.74 1.38
C LYS A 297 -2.93 -13.17 0.93
N GLU A 298 -3.96 -13.78 1.51
CA GLU A 298 -4.54 -14.99 0.95
C GLU A 298 -5.26 -14.60 -0.34
N CYS A 299 -4.88 -15.27 -1.43
CA CYS A 299 -5.41 -15.02 -2.75
C CYS A 299 -6.25 -16.22 -3.19
N ILE A 300 -7.33 -15.95 -3.91
CA ILE A 300 -8.06 -16.99 -4.63
C ILE A 300 -7.23 -17.37 -5.84
N THR A 301 -6.88 -18.65 -5.96
CA THR A 301 -6.17 -19.18 -7.13
C THR A 301 -7.21 -19.61 -8.15
N VAL A 302 -7.09 -19.14 -9.38
CA VAL A 302 -7.96 -19.47 -10.50
C VAL A 302 -7.18 -20.19 -11.59
N PHE A 303 -7.86 -21.05 -12.34
CA PHE A 303 -7.24 -21.94 -13.31
C PHE A 303 -7.98 -21.92 -14.65
N SER A 304 -7.25 -22.09 -15.75
CA SER A 304 -7.79 -22.11 -17.11
C SER A 304 -8.55 -23.39 -17.45
N GLU A 305 -8.33 -24.48 -16.71
CA GLU A 305 -9.01 -25.76 -16.89
C GLU A 305 -9.76 -26.22 -15.63
N CYS A 306 -10.64 -27.20 -15.77
CA CYS A 306 -11.30 -27.83 -14.64
C CYS A 306 -10.34 -28.71 -13.83
N ASN A 307 -10.67 -28.93 -12.56
CA ASN A 307 -9.88 -29.69 -11.60
C ASN A 307 -8.51 -29.08 -11.27
N TYR A 308 -8.43 -27.74 -11.28
CA TYR A 308 -7.25 -26.97 -10.89
C TYR A 308 -6.02 -27.23 -11.78
N GLN A 309 -6.25 -27.32 -13.09
CA GLN A 309 -5.22 -27.59 -14.10
C GLN A 309 -5.08 -26.43 -15.09
N GLY A 310 -4.03 -26.47 -15.91
CA GLY A 310 -3.76 -25.44 -16.93
C GLY A 310 -3.03 -24.22 -16.37
N GLU A 311 -3.21 -23.08 -17.03
CA GLU A 311 -2.67 -21.80 -16.58
C GLU A 311 -3.33 -21.37 -15.27
N GLN A 312 -2.54 -20.80 -14.37
CA GLN A 312 -3.03 -20.35 -13.06
C GLN A 312 -2.81 -18.85 -12.88
N GLY A 313 -3.65 -18.24 -12.07
CA GLY A 313 -3.55 -16.84 -11.70
C GLY A 313 -4.08 -16.59 -10.29
N GLN A 314 -3.64 -15.49 -9.67
CA GLN A 314 -4.05 -15.14 -8.32
C GLN A 314 -4.94 -13.90 -8.29
N ILE A 315 -6.01 -13.95 -7.50
CA ILE A 315 -6.86 -12.82 -7.18
C ILE A 315 -6.70 -12.52 -5.70
N CYS A 316 -5.92 -11.49 -5.38
CA CYS A 316 -5.58 -11.09 -4.01
C CYS A 316 -6.36 -9.87 -3.51
N ASP A 317 -6.85 -9.06 -4.44
CA ASP A 317 -7.59 -7.83 -4.21
C ASP A 317 -8.84 -7.80 -5.11
N ASN A 318 -9.68 -6.80 -4.89
CA ASN A 318 -10.80 -6.47 -5.74
C ASN A 318 -10.35 -6.15 -7.16
N VAL A 319 -10.95 -6.83 -8.14
CA VAL A 319 -10.72 -6.56 -9.56
C VAL A 319 -12.03 -6.09 -10.17
N GLU A 320 -12.00 -5.05 -10.99
CA GLU A 320 -13.21 -4.56 -11.67
C GLU A 320 -13.57 -5.44 -12.87
N GLU A 321 -12.56 -6.05 -13.47
CA GLU A 321 -12.67 -6.96 -14.60
C GLU A 321 -11.71 -8.15 -14.44
N LEU A 322 -12.15 -9.34 -14.88
CA LEU A 322 -11.32 -10.56 -14.88
C LEU A 322 -10.32 -10.62 -16.03
N ASN A 323 -10.34 -9.61 -16.90
CA ASN A 323 -9.51 -9.47 -18.11
C ASN A 323 -8.00 -9.37 -17.81
N LYS A 324 -7.61 -9.34 -16.54
CA LYS A 324 -6.21 -9.47 -16.12
C LYS A 324 -5.62 -10.86 -16.37
N PHE A 325 -6.46 -11.86 -16.59
CA PHE A 325 -6.02 -13.19 -16.98
C PHE A 325 -6.24 -13.35 -18.48
N ASP A 326 -5.20 -13.78 -19.19
CA ASP A 326 -5.28 -14.09 -20.63
C ASP A 326 -6.06 -15.39 -20.91
N PHE A 327 -6.74 -15.95 -19.90
CA PHE A 327 -7.50 -17.19 -19.96
C PHE A 327 -8.87 -17.09 -19.28
N HIS A 328 -9.80 -17.95 -19.71
CA HIS A 328 -11.10 -18.13 -19.06
C HIS A 328 -10.97 -18.97 -17.79
N ILE A 329 -11.54 -18.49 -16.68
CA ILE A 329 -11.50 -19.20 -15.40
C ILE A 329 -12.47 -20.38 -15.43
N LYS A 330 -11.94 -21.59 -15.34
CA LYS A 330 -12.70 -22.85 -15.32
C LYS A 330 -12.71 -23.54 -13.96
N SER A 331 -11.75 -23.29 -13.08
CA SER A 331 -11.81 -23.75 -11.69
C SER A 331 -11.13 -22.78 -10.74
N MET A 332 -11.43 -22.86 -9.44
CA MET A 332 -10.86 -21.97 -8.43
C MET A 332 -10.69 -22.64 -7.07
N GLN A 333 -9.59 -22.30 -6.41
CA GLN A 333 -9.33 -22.63 -5.00
C GLN A 333 -9.54 -21.37 -4.16
N ILE A 334 -10.48 -21.46 -3.22
CA ILE A 334 -10.86 -20.38 -2.31
C ILE A 334 -10.36 -20.78 -0.92
N PRO A 335 -9.31 -20.10 -0.39
CA PRO A 335 -8.89 -20.25 0.99
C PRO A 335 -10.04 -20.07 1.98
N GLU A 336 -9.96 -20.78 3.11
CA GLU A 336 -10.97 -20.71 4.15
C GLU A 336 -11.11 -19.28 4.69
N GLY A 337 -12.35 -18.76 4.78
CA GLY A 337 -12.62 -17.39 5.22
C GLY A 337 -12.63 -16.34 4.09
N LEU A 338 -12.30 -16.72 2.85
CA LEU A 338 -12.52 -15.86 1.68
C LEU A 338 -13.83 -16.19 0.97
N LYS A 339 -14.40 -15.18 0.29
CA LYS A 339 -15.47 -15.39 -0.68
C LYS A 339 -15.18 -14.69 -2.00
N PHE A 340 -15.46 -15.41 -3.08
CA PHE A 340 -15.50 -14.87 -4.43
C PHE A 340 -16.91 -14.37 -4.72
N VAL A 341 -17.03 -13.16 -5.26
CA VAL A 341 -18.30 -12.59 -5.68
C VAL A 341 -18.22 -12.20 -7.15
N GLY A 342 -18.87 -12.98 -8.00
CA GLY A 342 -19.02 -12.69 -9.43
C GLY A 342 -20.18 -11.75 -9.72
N PHE A 343 -20.01 -10.84 -10.70
CA PHE A 343 -21.10 -10.04 -11.27
C PHE A 343 -21.21 -10.33 -12.77
N LYS A 344 -22.44 -10.31 -13.28
CA LYS A 344 -22.69 -10.53 -14.71
C LYS A 344 -22.27 -9.36 -15.60
N ASN A 345 -22.27 -8.13 -15.07
CA ASN A 345 -21.85 -6.93 -15.80
C ASN A 345 -20.69 -6.21 -15.10
N ALA A 346 -19.92 -5.43 -15.87
CA ALA A 346 -18.88 -4.54 -15.36
C ALA A 346 -19.42 -3.53 -14.32
N GLN A 347 -18.51 -2.92 -13.54
CA GLN A 347 -18.84 -1.95 -12.48
C GLN A 347 -19.76 -2.51 -11.39
N PHE A 348 -19.68 -3.81 -11.10
CA PHE A 348 -20.44 -4.46 -10.03
C PHE A 348 -21.97 -4.41 -10.23
N LYS A 349 -22.44 -4.55 -11.48
CA LYS A 349 -23.87 -4.48 -11.85
C LYS A 349 -24.41 -5.84 -12.30
N GLY A 350 -25.73 -6.01 -12.18
CA GLY A 350 -26.44 -7.20 -12.65
C GLY A 350 -26.48 -8.36 -11.65
N ASP A 351 -26.77 -9.56 -12.15
CA ASP A 351 -26.89 -10.77 -11.34
C ASP A 351 -25.56 -11.11 -10.64
N ARG A 352 -25.66 -11.55 -9.38
CA ARG A 352 -24.53 -11.85 -8.49
C ARG A 352 -24.43 -13.35 -8.26
N VAL A 353 -23.21 -13.87 -8.31
CA VAL A 353 -22.89 -15.26 -7.93
C VAL A 353 -21.83 -15.23 -6.83
N GLU A 354 -21.94 -16.14 -5.85
CA GLU A 354 -21.02 -16.19 -4.71
C GLU A 354 -20.47 -17.59 -4.53
N TYR A 355 -19.17 -17.69 -4.27
CA TYR A 355 -18.51 -18.93 -3.91
C TYR A 355 -17.67 -18.72 -2.65
N THR A 356 -17.87 -19.57 -1.66
CA THR A 356 -17.12 -19.59 -0.39
C THR A 356 -16.26 -20.85 -0.25
N THR A 357 -16.27 -21.73 -1.27
CA THR A 357 -15.57 -23.01 -1.30
C THR A 357 -14.94 -23.26 -2.66
N ASN A 358 -13.96 -24.16 -2.73
CA ASN A 358 -13.29 -24.53 -3.96
C ASN A 358 -14.28 -25.01 -5.04
N GLN A 359 -14.12 -24.51 -6.26
CA GLN A 359 -14.94 -24.86 -7.42
C GLN A 359 -14.10 -25.69 -8.40
N LYS A 360 -14.45 -26.97 -8.55
CA LYS A 360 -13.73 -27.90 -9.43
C LYS A 360 -13.97 -27.62 -10.91
N CYS A 361 -15.11 -27.07 -11.27
CA CYS A 361 -15.44 -26.74 -12.66
C CYS A 361 -16.55 -25.69 -12.66
N LEU A 362 -16.39 -24.64 -13.45
CA LEU A 362 -17.28 -23.50 -13.55
C LEU A 362 -17.79 -23.36 -14.99
N GLU A 363 -19.08 -23.05 -15.12
CA GLU A 363 -19.62 -22.53 -16.38
C GLU A 363 -19.28 -21.03 -16.44
N ASP A 364 -18.89 -20.53 -17.62
CA ASP A 364 -18.13 -19.28 -17.81
C ASP A 364 -18.57 -18.12 -16.87
N ILE A 365 -17.66 -17.72 -15.98
CA ILE A 365 -17.84 -16.56 -15.10
C ILE A 365 -17.32 -15.32 -15.83
N GLN A 366 -18.17 -14.33 -16.04
CA GLN A 366 -17.79 -13.15 -16.83
C GLN A 366 -17.07 -12.04 -16.03
N TYR A 367 -17.39 -11.74 -14.76
CA TYR A 367 -16.68 -10.69 -13.98
C TYR A 367 -16.69 -10.98 -12.47
N SER A 368 -15.73 -10.46 -11.68
CA SER A 368 -15.63 -10.76 -10.23
C SER A 368 -14.95 -9.73 -9.34
N PHE A 369 -15.31 -9.74 -8.06
CA PHE A 369 -14.72 -9.03 -6.92
C PHE A 369 -14.51 -10.00 -5.73
N ILE A 370 -13.57 -9.74 -4.82
CA ILE A 370 -13.36 -10.55 -3.60
C ILE A 370 -13.87 -9.79 -2.38
N GLN A 371 -14.59 -10.46 -1.49
CA GLN A 371 -14.85 -9.87 -0.18
C GLN A 371 -14.29 -10.80 0.89
N ARG A 372 -13.58 -10.25 1.88
CA ARG A 372 -13.23 -11.00 3.10
C ARG A 372 -14.50 -11.15 3.92
N LEU A 373 -14.80 -12.36 4.39
CA LEU A 373 -15.97 -12.63 5.23
C LEU A 373 -15.86 -11.96 6.60
#